data_AF-A0A2H0SML4-F1
#
_entry.id   AF-A0A2H0SML4-F1
#
_cell.length_a   1.000
_cell.length_b   1.000
_cell.length_c   1.000
_cell.angle_alpha   90.00
_cell.angle_beta   90.00
_cell.angle_gamma   90.00
#
_symmetry.space_group_name_H-M   'P 1'
#
loop_
_entity.id
_entity.type
_entity.pdbx_description
1 polymer ?
#
loop_
_entity_poly.entity_id
_entity_poly.type
_entity_poly.pdbx_seq_one_letter_code
_entity_poly.pdbx_strand_id
1 'polypeptide(L)'
;MKSLHTSLSASTARTNFYDILTNAAAGTKRYQITRRGHDPVVLLSADEFEMYQETLALQQDTELIKDIESGQKDIAAKNFISHDDMKKQLGV
;
A
#
# COMPACT_ATOMS: atom_id res chain seq x y z
N MET A 1 16.59 -10.29 17.16
CA MET A 1 15.92 -8.96 17.12
C MET A 1 14.76 -8.97 18.09
N LYS A 2 14.59 -7.92 18.89
CA LYS A 2 13.52 -7.85 19.90
C LYS A 2 12.19 -7.60 19.21
N SER A 3 11.21 -8.48 19.39
CA SER A 3 9.88 -8.27 18.80
C SER A 3 9.14 -7.20 19.60
N LEU A 4 8.98 -6.02 19.00
CA LEU A 4 8.16 -4.94 19.56
C LEU A 4 6.67 -5.21 19.28
N HIS A 5 5.83 -4.98 20.29
CA HIS A 5 4.38 -4.89 20.11
C HIS A 5 4.04 -3.74 19.15
N THR A 6 2.97 -3.89 18.37
CA THR A 6 2.55 -2.89 17.38
C THR A 6 1.72 -1.75 17.97
N SER A 7 1.26 -1.86 19.22
CA SER A 7 0.62 -0.76 19.97
C SER A 7 1.55 -0.27 21.06
N LEU A 8 1.93 1.00 21.01
CA LEU A 8 3.00 1.60 21.81
C LEU A 8 2.54 2.91 22.44
N SER A 9 3.02 3.18 23.66
CA SER A 9 2.99 4.55 24.18
C SER A 9 4.01 5.42 23.44
N ALA A 10 3.78 6.72 23.36
CA ALA A 10 4.76 7.66 22.81
C ALA A 10 6.14 7.55 23.49
N SER A 11 6.17 7.28 24.81
CA SER A 11 7.41 7.06 25.56
C SER A 11 8.15 5.79 25.10
N THR A 12 7.42 4.69 24.90
CA THR A 12 8.00 3.43 24.41
C THR A 12 8.49 3.58 22.98
N ALA A 13 7.72 4.26 22.13
CA ALA A 13 8.10 4.52 20.75
C ALA A 13 9.39 5.35 20.66
N ARG A 14 9.52 6.41 21.47
CA ARG A 14 10.73 7.23 21.56
C ARG A 14 11.97 6.41 21.95
N THR A 15 11.84 5.50 22.92
CA THR A 15 12.95 4.65 23.36
C THR A 15 13.43 3.67 22.28
N ASN A 16 12.53 3.22 21.40
CA ASN A 16 12.82 2.20 20.39
C ASN A 16 12.73 2.75 18.96
N PHE A 17 12.93 4.06 18.79
CA PHE A 17 12.56 4.76 17.57
C PHE A 17 13.27 4.23 16.32
N TYR A 18 14.58 3.98 16.39
CA TYR A 18 15.35 3.45 15.26
C TYR A 18 14.89 2.04 14.85
N ASP A 19 14.64 1.15 15.80
CA ASP A 19 14.12 -0.19 15.52
C ASP A 19 12.73 -0.12 14.86
N ILE A 20 11.87 0.81 15.31
CA ILE A 20 10.56 1.05 14.70
C ILE A 20 10.72 1.50 13.25
N LEU A 21 11.62 2.45 12.97
CA LEU A 21 11.89 2.92 11.61
C LEU A 21 12.39 1.80 10.71
N THR A 22 13.37 1.00 11.16
CA THR A 22 13.90 -0.12 10.37
C THR A 22 12.82 -1.15 10.05
N ASN A 23 12.00 -1.52 11.03
CA ASN A 23 10.94 -2.51 10.83
C ASN A 23 9.79 -1.99 9.96
N ALA A 24 9.41 -0.71 10.14
CA ALA A 24 8.40 -0.06 9.33
C ALA A 24 8.87 0.07 7.88
N ALA A 25 10.09 0.56 7.64
CA ALA A 25 10.66 0.72 6.30
C ALA A 25 10.74 -0.61 5.52
N ALA A 26 10.91 -1.74 6.21
CA ALA A 26 10.86 -3.06 5.57
C ALA A 26 9.44 -3.49 5.11
N GLY A 27 8.40 -2.69 5.38
CA GLY A 27 7.00 -2.98 5.02
C GLY A 27 6.38 -4.13 5.83
N THR A 28 7.05 -4.59 6.89
CA THR A 28 6.62 -5.77 7.64
C THR A 28 5.68 -5.46 8.80
N LYS A 29 5.64 -4.20 9.26
CA LYS A 29 4.93 -3.79 10.47
C LYS A 29 4.42 -2.36 10.40
N ARG A 30 3.25 -2.15 10.98
CA ARG A 30 2.65 -0.84 11.26
C ARG A 30 2.56 -0.67 12.78
N TYR A 31 2.81 0.55 13.26
CA TYR A 31 2.86 0.85 14.68
C TYR A 31 1.81 1.90 15.05
N GLN A 32 0.92 1.55 15.95
CA GLN A 32 -0.01 2.48 16.58
C GLN A 32 0.66 3.11 17.80
N ILE A 33 0.76 4.44 17.82
CA ILE A 33 1.46 5.19 18.87
C ILE A 33 0.45 6.11 19.56
N THR A 34 0.29 5.95 20.87
CA THR A 34 -0.63 6.74 21.69
C THR A 34 0.15 7.67 22.63
N ARG A 35 -0.11 8.99 22.53
CA ARG A 35 0.27 9.94 23.57
C ARG A 35 -0.86 10.01 24.60
N ARG A 36 -0.53 10.03 25.90
CA ARG A 36 -1.53 10.05 26.97
C ARG A 36 -2.57 11.15 26.75
N GLY A 37 -3.85 10.79 26.80
CA GLY A 37 -4.97 11.71 26.63
C GLY A 37 -5.21 12.21 25.20
N HIS A 38 -4.60 11.57 24.19
CA HIS A 38 -4.78 11.90 22.78
C HIS A 38 -5.13 10.63 21.99
N ASP A 39 -5.73 10.82 20.83
CA ASP A 39 -5.98 9.75 19.89
C ASP A 39 -4.67 9.14 19.36
N PRO A 40 -4.67 7.84 19.04
CA PRO A 40 -3.51 7.18 18.47
C PRO A 40 -3.20 7.67 17.06
N VAL A 41 -1.92 7.67 16.70
CA VAL A 41 -1.44 7.81 15.32
C VAL A 41 -0.84 6.51 14.83
N VAL A 42 -0.78 6.32 13.51
CA VAL A 42 -0.15 5.13 12.90
C VAL A 42 1.12 5.55 12.16
N LEU A 43 2.19 4.79 12.38
CA LEU A 43 3.44 4.86 11.61
C LEU A 43 3.54 3.59 10.75
N LEU A 44 3.79 3.78 9.46
CA LEU A 44 3.95 2.74 8.43
C LEU A 44 5.08 3.16 7.47
N SER A 45 5.47 2.31 6.51
CA SER A 45 6.43 2.74 5.48
C SER A 45 5.84 3.83 4.58
N ALA A 46 6.72 4.58 3.93
CA ALA A 46 6.32 5.53 2.89
C ALA A 46 5.62 4.80 1.72
N ASP A 47 6.22 3.70 1.25
CA ASP A 47 5.66 2.88 0.16
C ASP A 47 4.24 2.40 0.48
N GLU A 48 3.98 1.92 1.70
CA GLU A 48 2.63 1.50 2.10
C GLU A 48 1.64 2.68 2.12
N PHE A 49 2.10 3.87 2.53
CA PHE A 49 1.27 5.07 2.54
C PHE A 49 0.93 5.49 1.11
N GLU A 50 1.89 5.47 0.20
CA GLU A 50 1.68 5.75 -1.22
C GLU A 50 0.72 4.75 -1.87
N MET A 51 0.87 3.45 -1.58
CA MET A 51 -0.06 2.41 -2.06
C MET A 51 -1.50 2.65 -1.60
N TYR A 52 -1.70 3.10 -0.36
CA TYR A 52 -3.04 3.46 0.13
C TYR A 52 -3.59 4.70 -0.55
N GLN A 53 -2.77 5.72 -0.75
CA GLN A 53 -3.17 6.93 -1.45
C GLN A 53 -3.55 6.65 -2.91
N GLU A 54 -2.77 5.83 -3.61
CA GLU A 54 -3.09 5.36 -4.96
C GLU A 54 -4.41 4.57 -4.97
N THR A 55 -4.57 3.60 -4.07
CA THR A 55 -5.80 2.80 -3.97
C THR A 55 -7.04 3.68 -3.74
N LEU A 56 -6.93 4.69 -2.87
CA LEU A 56 -8.02 5.64 -2.62
C LEU A 56 -8.31 6.51 -3.85
N ALA A 57 -7.29 6.92 -4.60
CA ALA A 57 -7.46 7.66 -5.84
C ALA A 57 -8.17 6.80 -6.91
N LEU A 58 -7.78 5.53 -7.05
CA LEU A 58 -8.44 4.59 -7.96
C LEU A 58 -9.91 4.35 -7.58
N GLN A 59 -10.23 4.21 -6.29
CA GLN A 59 -11.62 4.01 -5.83
C GLN A 59 -12.53 5.21 -6.09
N GLN A 60 -11.98 6.41 -6.16
CA GLN A 60 -12.75 7.61 -6.49
C GLN A 60 -13.08 7.68 -8.00
N ASP A 61 -12.33 6.97 -8.83
CA ASP A 61 -12.57 6.88 -10.26
C ASP A 61 -13.39 5.62 -10.60
N THR A 62 -14.71 5.80 -10.61
CA THR A 62 -15.66 4.71 -10.88
C THR A 62 -15.52 4.14 -12.30
N GLU A 63 -15.02 4.93 -13.26
CA GLU A 63 -14.78 4.44 -14.62
C GLU A 63 -13.53 3.57 -14.66
N LEU A 64 -12.44 3.99 -13.99
CA LEU A 64 -11.23 3.18 -13.90
C LEU A 64 -11.47 1.84 -13.19
N ILE A 65 -12.30 1.80 -12.15
CA ILE A 65 -12.71 0.54 -11.51
C ILE A 65 -13.45 -0.37 -12.50
N LYS A 66 -14.37 0.17 -13.32
CA LYS A 66 -15.05 -0.61 -14.36
C LYS A 66 -14.08 -1.13 -15.42
N ASP A 67 -13.11 -0.31 -15.83
CA ASP A 67 -12.09 -0.71 -16.81
C ASP A 67 -11.20 -1.83 -16.26
N ILE A 68 -10.81 -1.77 -14.98
CA ILE A 68 -10.08 -2.86 -14.31
C ILE A 68 -10.91 -4.14 -14.27
N GLU A 69 -12.18 -4.07 -13.87
CA GLU A 69 -13.08 -5.23 -13.84
C GLU A 69 -13.30 -5.81 -15.25
N SER A 70 -13.41 -4.95 -16.27
CA SER A 70 -13.51 -5.35 -17.68
C SER A 70 -12.26 -6.08 -18.13
N GLY A 71 -11.07 -5.51 -17.86
CA GLY A 71 -9.78 -6.13 -18.18
C GLY A 71 -9.58 -7.48 -17.48
N GLN A 72 -10.00 -7.62 -16.23
CA GLN A 72 -9.95 -8.91 -15.51
C GLN A 72 -10.86 -9.97 -16.16
N LYS A 73 -12.07 -9.58 -16.59
CA LYS A 73 -12.99 -10.48 -17.32
C LYS A 73 -12.41 -10.88 -18.67
N ASP A 74 -11.81 -9.95 -19.38
CA ASP A 74 -11.16 -10.20 -20.67
C ASP A 74 -9.99 -11.18 -20.53
N ILE A 75 -9.13 -11.02 -19.51
CA ILE A 75 -8.07 -11.97 -19.21
C ILE A 75 -8.64 -13.38 -18.92
N ALA A 76 -9.68 -13.46 -18.08
CA ALA A 76 -10.32 -14.74 -17.76
C ALA A 76 -10.97 -15.41 -18.99
N ALA A 77 -11.52 -14.61 -19.90
CA ALA A 77 -12.09 -15.06 -21.17
C ALA A 77 -11.04 -15.33 -22.26
N LYS A 78 -9.74 -15.10 -21.98
CA LYS A 78 -8.64 -15.12 -22.96
C LYS A 78 -8.83 -14.13 -24.12
N ASN A 79 -9.54 -13.05 -23.86
CA ASN A 79 -9.76 -11.93 -24.76
C ASN A 79 -8.65 -10.87 -24.57
N PHE A 80 -7.41 -11.21 -24.91
CA PHE A 80 -6.28 -10.29 -24.84
C PHE A 80 -5.33 -10.52 -26.02
N ILE A 81 -4.55 -9.50 -26.36
CA ILE A 81 -3.51 -9.59 -27.38
C ILE A 81 -2.13 -9.63 -26.75
N SER A 82 -1.18 -10.26 -27.43
CA SER A 82 0.22 -10.22 -27.00
C SER A 82 0.81 -8.82 -27.22
N HIS A 83 1.88 -8.50 -26.50
CA HIS A 83 2.61 -7.25 -26.69
C HIS A 83 3.12 -7.08 -28.13
N ASP A 84 3.53 -8.18 -28.78
CA ASP A 84 4.01 -8.15 -30.17
C ASP A 84 2.87 -7.89 -31.17
N ASP A 85 1.69 -8.45 -30.92
CA ASP A 85 0.51 -8.21 -31.77
C ASP A 85 -0.04 -6.80 -31.58
N MET A 86 0.01 -6.27 -30.35
CA MET A 86 -0.34 -4.89 -30.03
C MET A 86 0.54 -3.89 -30.78
N LYS A 87 1.86 -4.12 -30.77
CA LYS A 87 2.84 -3.32 -31.53
C LYS A 87 2.54 -3.30 -33.03
N LYS A 88 2.32 -4.48 -33.63
CA LYS A 88 1.93 -4.60 -35.05
C LYS A 88 0.65 -3.83 -35.37
N GLN A 89 -0.36 -3.89 -34.50
CA GLN A 89 -1.63 -3.19 -34.70
C GLN A 89 -1.46 -1.66 -34.61
N LEU A 90 -0.59 -1.18 -33.73
CA LEU A 90 -0.29 0.24 -33.55
C LEU A 90 0.77 0.78 -34.52
N GLY A 91 1.40 -0.09 -35.33
CA GLY A 91 2.43 0.29 -36.30
C GLY A 91 3.75 0.75 -35.66
N VAL A 92 4.05 0.27 -34.45
CA VAL A 92 5.27 0.58 -33.68
C VAL A 92 6.11 -0.66 -33.39
#